data_AF-A0A3Q3DUT5-F1
#
_entry.id   AF-A0A3Q3DUT5-F1
#
_cell.length_a   1.000
_cell.length_b   1.000
_cell.length_c   1.000
_cell.angle_alpha   90.00
_cell.angle_beta   90.00
_cell.angle_gamma   90.00
#
_symmetry.space_group_name_H-M   'P 1'
#
loop_
_entity.id
_entity.type
_entity.pdbx_description
1 polymer ?
#
loop_
_entity_poly.entity_id
_entity_poly.type
_entity_poly.pdbx_seq_one_letter_code
_entity_poly.pdbx_strand_id
1 'polypeptide(L)'
;MGNLAANEGLSVFVILVWLAINAFLFVHFYMAFLVDKWFYTRVLLGQALSWARAPAACLNFNCMLILLPVCRNLLSFMRGTIQFCSRTAARQLDRNITFHKLVAYMIAFHTAVHIVAHLFNFEYFMDAQLNRNSSLLPFILSEIGNGDNASFLNPIRIKRLIHYNKHPCE
;
A
#
# COMPACT_ATOMS: atom_id res chain seq x y z
N MET A 1 24.48 -29.49 20.79
CA MET A 1 24.13 -28.14 20.28
C MET A 1 22.65 -28.01 19.85
N GLY A 2 21.70 -28.78 20.43
CA GLY A 2 20.31 -28.87 19.94
C GLY A 2 19.26 -27.98 20.62
N ASN A 3 19.63 -27.17 21.62
CA ASN A 3 18.63 -26.55 22.51
C ASN A 3 18.17 -25.14 22.10
N LEU A 4 18.80 -24.52 21.08
CA LEU A 4 18.41 -23.17 20.62
C LEU A 4 17.20 -23.24 19.67
N ALA A 5 17.23 -24.14 18.68
CA ALA A 5 16.15 -24.32 17.73
C ALA A 5 14.85 -24.83 18.39
N ALA A 6 14.97 -25.73 19.38
CA ALA A 6 13.82 -26.25 20.13
C ALA A 6 13.17 -25.20 21.06
N ASN A 7 13.92 -24.20 21.53
CA ASN A 7 13.45 -23.19 22.50
C ASN A 7 13.05 -21.84 21.85
N GLU A 8 13.50 -21.57 20.62
CA GLU A 8 13.18 -20.37 19.84
C GLU A 8 12.27 -20.65 18.62
N GLY A 9 11.98 -21.91 18.31
CA GLY A 9 11.21 -22.31 17.12
C GLY A 9 9.83 -21.65 17.01
N LEU A 10 9.16 -21.41 18.14
CA LEU A 10 7.88 -20.70 18.14
C LEU A 10 8.02 -19.20 17.81
N SER A 11 9.12 -18.55 18.22
CA SER A 11 9.42 -17.15 17.84
C SER A 11 9.52 -17.03 16.33
N VAL A 12 10.33 -17.93 15.76
CA VAL A 12 10.59 -18.01 14.33
C VAL A 12 9.29 -18.31 13.60
N PHE A 13 8.48 -19.24 14.11
CA PHE A 13 7.17 -19.54 13.54
C PHE A 13 6.25 -18.32 13.50
N VAL A 14 6.11 -17.55 14.59
CA VAL A 14 5.27 -16.34 14.61
C VAL A 14 5.78 -15.29 13.62
N ILE A 15 7.10 -15.08 13.55
CA ILE A 15 7.71 -14.15 12.58
C ILE A 15 7.47 -14.63 11.16
N LEU A 16 7.60 -15.92 10.87
CA LEU A 16 7.35 -16.50 9.56
C LEU A 16 5.89 -16.36 9.15
N VAL A 17 4.94 -16.60 10.06
CA VAL A 17 3.51 -16.38 9.79
C VAL A 17 3.23 -14.91 9.51
N TRP A 18 3.78 -13.99 10.32
CA TRP A 18 3.64 -12.55 10.09
C TRP A 18 4.23 -12.10 8.73
N LEU A 19 5.41 -12.62 8.36
CA LEU A 19 6.01 -12.36 7.04
C LEU A 19 5.17 -12.95 5.91
N ALA A 20 4.64 -14.16 6.08
CA ALA A 20 3.77 -14.81 5.10
C ALA A 20 2.47 -14.02 4.88
N ILE A 21 1.86 -13.50 5.96
CA ILE A 21 0.66 -12.63 5.85
C ILE A 21 1.01 -11.34 5.11
N ASN A 22 2.15 -10.71 5.39
CA ASN A 22 2.58 -9.51 4.67
C ASN A 22 2.81 -9.78 3.18
N ALA A 23 3.49 -10.88 2.85
CA ALA A 23 3.71 -11.30 1.46
C ALA A 23 2.40 -11.62 0.75
N PHE A 24 1.49 -12.34 1.41
CA PHE A 24 0.16 -12.64 0.89
C PHE A 24 -0.64 -11.36 0.63
N LEU A 25 -0.72 -10.44 1.59
CA LEU A 25 -1.41 -9.16 1.40
C LEU A 25 -0.81 -8.37 0.23
N PHE A 26 0.52 -8.30 0.16
CA PHE A 26 1.20 -7.59 -0.91
C PHE A 26 0.83 -8.18 -2.28
N VAL A 27 1.01 -9.49 -2.46
CA VAL A 27 0.73 -10.18 -3.73
C VAL A 27 -0.75 -10.12 -4.07
N HIS A 28 -1.64 -10.37 -3.10
CA HIS A 28 -3.08 -10.36 -3.32
C HIS A 28 -3.56 -8.98 -3.81
N PHE A 29 -3.18 -7.91 -3.12
CA PHE A 29 -3.56 -6.55 -3.54
C PHE A 29 -2.85 -6.14 -4.83
N TYR A 30 -1.59 -6.51 -5.03
CA TYR A 30 -0.88 -6.25 -6.28
C TYR A 30 -1.63 -6.84 -7.48
N MET A 31 -2.04 -8.11 -7.38
CA MET A 31 -2.79 -8.81 -8.42
C MET A 31 -4.22 -8.28 -8.58
N ALA A 32 -4.90 -7.91 -7.47
CA ALA A 32 -6.24 -7.34 -7.51
C ALA A 32 -6.33 -6.03 -8.31
N PHE A 33 -5.26 -5.23 -8.32
CA PHE A 33 -5.16 -4.01 -9.11
C PHE A 33 -4.65 -4.22 -10.55
N LEU A 34 -4.28 -5.45 -10.92
CA LEU A 34 -3.96 -5.85 -12.30
C LEU A 34 -5.17 -6.40 -13.09
N VAL A 35 -6.36 -6.48 -12.48
CA VAL A 35 -7.60 -6.94 -13.13
C VAL A 35 -8.26 -5.85 -14.00
N ASP A 36 -8.91 -6.22 -15.10
CA ASP A 36 -9.51 -5.31 -16.11
C ASP A 36 -10.48 -4.26 -15.56
N LYS A 37 -11.08 -4.47 -14.39
CA LYS A 37 -11.88 -3.45 -13.70
C LYS A 37 -11.16 -2.11 -13.54
N TRP A 38 -9.83 -2.12 -13.39
CA TRP A 38 -9.00 -0.92 -13.21
C TRP A 38 -8.27 -0.50 -14.49
N PHE A 39 -8.68 -1.01 -15.65
CA PHE A 39 -7.98 -0.80 -16.92
C PHE A 39 -7.74 0.68 -17.22
N TYR A 40 -8.77 1.54 -17.16
CA TYR A 40 -8.63 2.97 -17.44
C TYR A 40 -7.64 3.68 -16.50
N THR A 41 -7.66 3.33 -15.21
CA THR A 41 -6.73 3.88 -14.24
C THR A 41 -5.30 3.36 -14.47
N ARG A 42 -5.14 2.11 -14.88
CA ARG A 42 -3.83 1.54 -15.25
C ARG A 42 -3.27 2.09 -16.55
N VAL A 43 -4.10 2.51 -17.50
CA VAL A 43 -3.60 3.21 -18.70
C VAL A 43 -2.95 4.53 -18.31
N LEU A 44 -3.46 5.21 -17.29
CA LEU A 44 -2.87 6.45 -16.77
C LEU A 44 -1.66 6.19 -15.87
N LEU A 45 -1.76 5.26 -14.93
CA LEU A 45 -0.78 5.08 -13.85
C LEU A 45 0.18 3.90 -14.04
N GLY A 46 -0.07 3.05 -15.04
CA GLY A 46 0.67 1.83 -15.26
C GLY A 46 0.67 0.90 -14.05
N GLN A 47 1.83 0.30 -13.81
CA GLN A 47 2.05 -0.59 -12.66
C GLN A 47 2.22 0.17 -11.34
N ALA A 48 2.47 1.48 -11.37
CA ALA A 48 2.65 2.30 -10.15
C ALA A 48 1.37 2.34 -9.30
N LEU A 49 0.19 2.13 -9.89
CA LEU A 49 -1.06 1.94 -9.14
C LEU A 49 -1.00 0.71 -8.22
N SER A 50 -0.65 -0.45 -8.76
CA SER A 50 -0.55 -1.70 -7.96
C SER A 50 0.56 -1.59 -6.91
N TRP A 51 1.69 -0.98 -7.28
CA TRP A 51 2.81 -0.71 -6.36
C TRP A 51 2.47 0.30 -5.27
N ALA A 52 1.48 1.18 -5.44
CA ALA A 52 1.02 2.08 -4.37
C ALA A 52 0.01 1.39 -3.44
N ARG A 53 -0.88 0.55 -4.00
CA ARG A 53 -1.99 -0.08 -3.27
C ARG A 53 -1.57 -1.30 -2.46
N ALA A 54 -0.67 -2.13 -2.98
CA ALA A 54 -0.14 -3.31 -2.28
C ALA A 54 0.55 -2.96 -0.95
N PRO A 55 1.55 -2.06 -0.89
CA PRO A 55 2.18 -1.68 0.38
C PRO A 55 1.23 -0.90 1.29
N ALA A 56 0.20 -0.20 0.77
CA ALA A 56 -0.79 0.45 1.61
C ALA A 56 -1.62 -0.56 2.42
N ALA A 57 -1.98 -1.70 1.82
CA ALA A 57 -2.67 -2.78 2.54
C ALA A 57 -1.77 -3.40 3.63
N CYS A 58 -0.50 -3.67 3.32
CA CYS A 58 0.49 -4.13 4.29
C CYS A 58 0.71 -3.10 5.40
N LEU A 59 0.74 -1.81 5.07
CA LEU A 59 0.89 -0.71 6.03
C LEU A 59 -0.28 -0.67 7.01
N ASN A 60 -1.52 -0.75 6.52
CA ASN A 60 -2.72 -0.81 7.38
C ASN A 60 -2.66 -1.98 8.37
N PHE A 61 -2.27 -3.17 7.88
CA PHE A 61 -2.09 -4.35 8.72
C PHE A 61 -1.01 -4.14 9.79
N ASN A 62 0.18 -3.65 9.41
CA ASN A 62 1.27 -3.46 10.37
C ASN A 62 1.01 -2.30 11.35
N CYS A 63 0.34 -1.23 10.94
CA CYS A 63 -0.06 -0.12 11.81
C CYS A 63 -1.13 -0.53 12.83
N MET A 64 -2.00 -1.49 12.50
CA MET A 64 -2.86 -2.12 13.50
C MET A 64 -2.03 -3.02 14.45
N LEU A 65 -1.13 -3.83 13.88
CA LEU A 65 -0.35 -4.82 14.61
C LEU A 65 0.68 -4.20 15.57
N ILE A 66 1.22 -3.02 15.29
CA ILE A 66 2.28 -2.38 16.11
C ILE A 66 1.83 -2.03 17.54
N LEU A 67 0.53 -1.85 17.76
CA LEU A 67 -0.05 -1.57 19.08
C LEU A 67 -0.21 -2.83 19.93
N LEU A 68 -0.44 -3.99 19.30
CA LEU A 68 -0.65 -5.25 20.01
C LEU A 68 0.50 -5.59 20.99
N PRO A 69 1.80 -5.47 20.62
CA PRO A 69 2.93 -5.71 21.51
C PRO A 69 3.10 -4.73 22.68
N VAL A 70 2.40 -3.59 22.65
CA VAL A 70 2.54 -2.54 23.68
C VAL A 70 1.39 -2.60 24.68
N CYS A 71 0.24 -3.17 24.29
CA CYS A 71 -0.93 -3.36 25.14
C CYS A 71 -0.75 -4.50 26.16
N ARG A 72 -0.03 -4.24 27.26
CA ARG A 72 0.31 -5.23 28.31
C ARG A 72 -0.88 -6.01 28.89
N ASN A 73 -2.05 -5.39 29.02
CA ASN A 73 -3.26 -6.07 29.54
C ASN A 73 -3.83 -7.09 28.54
N LEU A 74 -3.86 -6.75 27.25
CA LEU A 74 -4.26 -7.66 26.18
C LEU A 74 -3.24 -8.79 26.03
N LEU A 75 -1.95 -8.47 26.13
CA LEU A 75 -0.87 -9.45 26.12
C LEU A 75 -0.99 -10.42 27.31
N SER A 76 -1.34 -9.96 28.50
CA SER A 76 -1.60 -10.81 29.66
C SER A 76 -2.83 -11.70 29.47
N PHE A 77 -3.90 -11.21 28.84
CA PHE A 77 -5.08 -12.00 28.48
C PHE A 77 -4.74 -13.08 27.44
N MET A 78 -4.00 -12.71 26.40
CA MET A 78 -3.48 -13.65 25.40
C MET A 78 -2.48 -14.64 26.03
N ARG A 79 -1.70 -14.22 27.03
CA ARG A 79 -0.84 -15.11 27.80
C ARG A 79 -1.69 -16.19 28.47
N GLY A 80 -2.79 -15.82 29.12
CA GLY A 80 -3.73 -16.76 29.73
C GLY A 80 -4.32 -17.78 28.76
N THR A 81 -4.74 -17.36 27.57
CA THR A 81 -5.30 -18.26 26.54
C THR A 81 -4.25 -19.14 25.88
N ILE A 82 -3.02 -18.64 25.69
CA ILE A 82 -1.95 -19.38 25.03
C ILE A 82 -1.15 -20.25 26.02
N GLN A 83 -1.14 -19.95 27.32
CA GLN A 83 -0.49 -20.78 28.35
C GLN A 83 -1.16 -22.15 28.51
N PHE A 84 -2.43 -22.26 28.11
CA PHE A 84 -3.14 -23.54 27.94
C PHE A 84 -2.61 -24.37 26.75
N CYS A 85 -2.00 -23.72 25.75
CA CYS A 85 -1.51 -24.35 24.51
C CYS A 85 0.03 -24.53 24.48
N SER A 86 0.82 -23.62 25.08
CA SER A 86 2.28 -23.74 25.20
C SER A 86 2.89 -22.73 26.18
N ARG A 87 3.67 -23.22 27.17
CA ARG A 87 4.50 -22.37 28.07
C ARG A 87 5.54 -21.53 27.33
N THR A 88 5.95 -21.94 26.13
CA THR A 88 6.96 -21.25 25.32
C THR A 88 6.39 -19.97 24.67
N ALA A 89 5.09 -19.93 24.39
CA ALA A 89 4.42 -18.76 23.82
C ALA A 89 4.35 -17.59 24.82
N ALA A 90 4.14 -17.92 26.10
CA ALA A 90 4.20 -16.96 27.19
C ALA A 90 5.59 -16.29 27.31
N ARG A 91 6.67 -16.94 26.84
CA ARG A 91 8.04 -16.40 26.81
C ARG A 91 8.29 -15.50 25.59
N GLN A 92 7.57 -15.72 24.49
CA GLN A 92 7.61 -14.84 23.31
C GLN A 92 6.89 -13.51 23.55
N LEU A 93 5.82 -13.55 24.34
CA LEU A 93 5.14 -12.36 24.87
C LEU A 93 6.08 -11.45 25.68
N ASP A 94 7.11 -11.99 26.33
CA ASP A 94 8.12 -11.20 27.03
C ASP A 94 9.13 -10.52 26.07
N ARG A 95 9.26 -11.00 24.82
CA ARG A 95 10.04 -10.36 23.73
C ARG A 95 9.20 -9.44 22.83
N ASN A 96 8.06 -8.97 23.31
CA ASN A 96 7.14 -8.11 22.57
C ASN A 96 7.81 -6.84 21.97
N ILE A 97 8.78 -6.23 22.66
CA ILE A 97 9.48 -5.03 22.18
C ILE A 97 10.33 -5.32 20.95
N THR A 98 10.99 -6.49 20.88
CA THR A 98 11.76 -6.87 19.69
C THR A 98 10.85 -7.05 18.49
N PHE A 99 9.68 -7.67 18.68
CA PHE A 99 8.68 -7.78 17.62
C PHE A 99 8.10 -6.41 17.23
N HIS A 100 7.82 -5.52 18.18
CA HIS A 100 7.41 -4.14 17.89
C HIS A 100 8.45 -3.40 17.03
N LYS A 101 9.75 -3.55 17.32
CA LYS A 101 10.82 -2.98 16.48
C LYS A 101 10.83 -3.56 15.06
N LEU A 102 10.64 -4.87 14.91
CA LEU A 102 10.54 -5.51 13.58
C LEU A 102 9.34 -4.99 12.79
N VAL A 103 8.17 -4.87 13.42
CA VAL A 103 6.97 -4.27 12.81
C VAL A 103 7.23 -2.81 12.42
N ALA A 104 7.90 -2.03 13.27
CA ALA A 104 8.26 -0.65 12.97
C ALA A 104 9.17 -0.54 11.73
N TYR A 105 10.19 -1.41 11.59
CA TYR A 105 11.01 -1.45 10.39
C TYR A 105 10.22 -1.83 9.14
N MET A 106 9.26 -2.75 9.24
CA MET A 106 8.39 -3.13 8.13
C MET A 106 7.44 -1.98 7.71
N ILE A 107 6.90 -1.24 8.68
CA ILE A 107 6.11 -0.02 8.43
C ILE A 107 6.96 1.00 7.66
N ALA A 108 8.18 1.26 8.11
CA ALA A 108 9.08 2.20 7.44
C ALA A 108 9.37 1.76 5.99
N PHE A 109 9.66 0.47 5.77
CA PHE A 109 9.87 -0.09 4.44
C PHE A 109 8.65 0.08 3.53
N HIS A 110 7.46 -0.38 3.96
CA HIS A 110 6.25 -0.23 3.15
C HIS A 110 5.86 1.24 2.92
N THR A 111 6.12 2.11 3.89
CA THR A 111 5.92 3.55 3.74
C THR A 111 6.82 4.12 2.65
N ALA A 112 8.11 3.78 2.63
CA ALA A 112 9.03 4.23 1.60
C ALA A 112 8.57 3.77 0.20
N VAL A 113 8.24 2.48 0.04
CA VAL A 113 7.74 1.93 -1.23
C VAL A 113 6.44 2.62 -1.65
N HIS A 114 5.51 2.82 -0.73
CA HIS A 114 4.23 3.49 -0.97
C HIS A 114 4.41 4.94 -1.44
N ILE A 115 5.29 5.71 -0.78
CA ILE A 115 5.58 7.10 -1.17
C ILE A 115 6.20 7.15 -2.56
N VAL A 116 7.22 6.32 -2.84
CA VAL A 116 7.88 6.27 -4.15
C VAL A 116 6.87 5.92 -5.25
N ALA A 117 5.99 4.94 -5.02
CA ALA A 117 4.94 4.59 -5.97
C ALA A 117 3.95 5.75 -6.20
N HIS A 118 3.63 6.52 -5.16
CA HIS A 118 2.81 7.73 -5.30
C HIS A 118 3.50 8.85 -6.09
N LEU A 119 4.82 8.99 -5.98
CA LEU A 119 5.58 9.94 -6.78
C LEU A 119 5.53 9.57 -8.27
N PHE A 120 5.72 8.30 -8.62
CA PHE A 120 5.54 7.83 -9.99
C PHE A 120 4.10 8.01 -10.49
N ASN A 121 3.09 7.76 -9.65
CA ASN A 121 1.71 8.03 -10.02
C ASN A 121 1.48 9.51 -10.34
N PHE A 122 2.09 10.42 -9.57
CA PHE A 122 2.01 11.85 -9.81
C PHE A 122 2.70 12.24 -11.14
N GLU A 123 3.88 11.69 -11.41
CA GLU A 123 4.60 11.89 -12.66
C GLU A 123 3.78 11.43 -13.87
N TYR A 124 3.20 10.23 -13.81
CA TYR A 124 2.36 9.72 -14.91
C TYR A 124 1.08 10.54 -15.12
N PHE A 125 0.45 11.02 -14.04
CA PHE A 125 -0.67 11.95 -14.18
C PHE A 125 -0.26 13.27 -14.84
N MET A 126 0.94 13.77 -14.55
CA MET A 126 1.46 15.00 -15.14
C MET A 126 1.79 14.79 -16.62
N ASP A 127 2.49 13.70 -16.93
CA ASP A 127 2.86 13.33 -18.30
C ASP A 127 1.62 13.16 -19.19
N ALA A 128 0.57 12.51 -18.68
CA ALA A 128 -0.70 12.36 -19.37
C ALA A 128 -1.37 13.72 -19.70
N GLN A 129 -1.16 14.76 -18.89
CA GLN A 129 -1.69 16.12 -19.14
C GLN A 129 -0.78 16.95 -20.06
N LEU A 130 0.53 16.81 -19.93
CA LEU A 130 1.51 17.57 -20.71
C LEU A 130 1.64 17.07 -22.14
N ASN A 131 1.51 15.77 -22.36
CA ASN A 131 1.49 15.16 -23.69
C ASN A 131 0.14 15.42 -24.38
N ARG A 132 -0.05 16.66 -24.85
CA ARG A 132 -1.25 17.17 -25.55
C ARG A 132 -1.43 16.59 -26.95
N ASN A 133 -1.34 15.27 -27.05
CA ASN A 133 -1.54 14.55 -28.27
C ASN A 133 -2.88 13.80 -28.20
N SER A 134 -3.84 14.28 -28.99
CA SER A 134 -5.18 13.69 -29.10
C SER A 134 -5.18 12.26 -29.65
N SER A 135 -4.06 11.75 -30.17
CA SER A 135 -3.92 10.34 -30.56
C SER A 135 -3.55 9.42 -29.39
N LEU A 136 -3.18 9.97 -28.23
CA LEU A 136 -2.77 9.19 -27.05
C LEU A 136 -3.94 8.99 -26.10
N LEU A 137 -4.24 7.72 -25.80
CA LEU A 137 -5.29 7.35 -24.86
C LEU A 137 -5.10 7.97 -23.45
N PRO A 138 -3.89 8.05 -22.87
CA PRO A 138 -3.66 8.73 -21.59
C PRO A 138 -4.11 10.19 -21.59
N PHE A 139 -3.87 10.93 -22.69
CA PHE A 139 -4.28 12.33 -22.80
C PHE A 139 -5.79 12.48 -22.87
N ILE A 140 -6.46 11.67 -23.71
CA ILE A 140 -7.93 11.66 -23.82
C ILE A 140 -8.57 11.34 -22.46
N LEU A 141 -8.05 10.34 -21.75
CA LEU A 141 -8.53 9.96 -20.42
C LEU A 141 -8.30 11.07 -19.38
N SER A 142 -7.22 11.85 -19.53
CA SER A 142 -6.91 12.97 -18.65
C SER A 142 -7.87 14.16 -18.82
N GLU A 143 -8.44 14.33 -20.01
CA GLU A 143 -9.39 15.40 -20.34
C GLU A 143 -10.82 15.12 -19.86
N ILE A 144 -11.12 13.88 -19.46
CA ILE A 144 -12.43 13.50 -18.96
C ILE A 144 -12.74 14.28 -17.67
N GLY A 145 -13.86 14.99 -17.66
CA GLY A 145 -14.30 15.83 -16.54
C GLY A 145 -13.71 17.25 -16.56
N ASN A 146 -13.11 17.70 -17.68
CA ASN A 146 -12.52 19.04 -17.75
C ASN A 146 -13.54 20.19 -17.81
N GLY A 147 -14.71 19.95 -18.41
CA GLY A 147 -15.69 20.99 -18.77
C GLY A 147 -16.82 21.24 -17.78
N ASP A 148 -17.20 20.26 -16.94
CA ASP A 148 -18.40 20.33 -16.09
C ASP A 148 -18.15 19.52 -14.80
N ASN A 149 -19.00 19.66 -13.76
CA ASN A 149 -18.95 18.98 -12.45
C ASN A 149 -18.98 17.42 -12.47
N ALA A 150 -18.58 16.79 -13.57
CA ALA A 150 -18.44 15.37 -13.76
C ALA A 150 -17.23 14.81 -12.99
N SER A 151 -17.31 13.50 -12.69
CA SER A 151 -16.21 12.73 -12.12
C SER A 151 -14.99 12.77 -13.04
N PHE A 152 -13.85 13.20 -12.51
CA PHE A 152 -12.58 13.24 -13.21
C PHE A 152 -11.76 11.99 -12.92
N LEU A 153 -10.99 11.53 -13.91
CA LEU A 153 -10.09 10.38 -13.77
C LEU A 153 -8.67 10.81 -13.40
N ASN A 154 -8.19 11.91 -14.00
CA ASN A 154 -6.92 12.53 -13.65
C ASN A 154 -7.16 13.74 -12.72
N PRO A 155 -6.59 13.76 -11.50
CA PRO A 155 -6.73 14.89 -10.58
C PRO A 155 -5.92 16.12 -11.00
N ILE A 156 -4.88 15.97 -11.83
CA ILE A 156 -4.08 17.09 -12.31
C ILE A 156 -4.83 17.78 -13.45
N ARG A 157 -5.05 19.09 -13.30
CA ARG A 157 -5.89 19.88 -14.21
C ARG A 157 -5.16 21.14 -14.64
N ILE A 158 -4.94 21.27 -15.94
CA ILE A 158 -4.48 22.53 -16.54
C ILE A 158 -5.73 23.26 -17.01
N LYS A 159 -5.99 24.46 -16.46
CA LYS A 159 -6.95 25.38 -17.07
C LYS A 159 -6.44 25.70 -18.46
N ARG A 160 -7.11 25.20 -19.51
CA ARG A 160 -6.94 25.78 -20.84
C ARG A 160 -7.36 27.24 -20.69
N LEU A 161 -6.40 28.16 -20.71
CA LEU A 161 -6.68 29.52 -21.13
C LEU A 161 -7.28 29.33 -22.52
N ILE A 162 -8.61 29.44 -22.57
CA ILE A 162 -9.37 29.36 -23.81
C ILE A 162 -8.69 30.40 -24.70
N HIS A 163 -8.06 29.89 -25.76
CA HIS A 163 -7.61 30.69 -26.86
C HIS A 163 -8.83 31.52 -27.26
N TYR A 164 -8.81 32.82 -26.98
CA TYR A 164 -9.79 33.76 -27.51
C TYR A 164 -9.47 33.92 -29.00
N ASN A 165 -9.52 32.83 -29.76
CA ASN A 165 -9.67 32.85 -31.20
C ASN A 165 -11.17 33.03 -31.44
N LYS A 166 -11.66 34.23 -31.12
CA LYS A 166 -12.87 34.74 -31.75
C LYS A 166 -12.47 34.93 -33.21
N HIS A 167 -12.96 34.05 -34.07
CA HIS A 167 -12.98 34.26 -35.50
C HIS A 167 -13.40 35.72 -35.79
N PRO A 168 -12.69 36.48 -36.65
CA PRO A 168 -13.24 37.70 -37.19
C PRO A 168 -14.41 37.27 -38.08
N CYS A 169 -15.64 37.51 -37.63
CA CYS A 169 -16.78 37.49 -38.52
C CYS A 169 -16.63 38.68 -39.48
N GLU A 170 -16.51 38.37 -40.77
CA GLU A 170 -16.83 39.28 -41.87
C GLU A 170 -18.34 39.61 -41.87
#